data_AF-A0A945BEZ2-F1
#
_entry.id   AF-A0A945BEZ2-F1
#
_cell.length_a   1.000
_cell.length_b   1.000
_cell.length_c   1.000
_cell.angle_alpha   90.00
_cell.angle_beta   90.00
_cell.angle_gamma   90.00
#
_symmetry.space_group_name_H-M   'P 1'
#
loop_
_entity.id
_entity.type
_entity.pdbx_description
1 polymer ?
#
loop_
_entity_poly.entity_id
_entity_poly.type
_entity_poly.pdbx_seq_one_letter_code
_entity_poly.pdbx_strand_id
1 'polypeptide(L)'
;MNFKLKLLFFFFVLLSFSGISQKKYSNEFLQIGAGARSLSLSKAVVASSANSSSIYWNPSSLVDLTESEIEFMHASYFAGIANFDQISYAKKVNETDAVGVMLLRFGVDDIMNTANLIDNEGNVDYNRIELFSAADYAFLFSYAKKDLYKGFDVGGNMKIIYRQIGDFATS
;
A
#
# COMPACT_ATOMS: atom_id res chain seq x y z
N MET A 1 16.73 -40.05 -24.69
CA MET A 1 15.79 -39.04 -24.14
C MET A 1 15.63 -37.90 -25.14
N ASN A 2 14.40 -37.67 -25.62
CA ASN A 2 14.11 -36.67 -26.67
C ASN A 2 14.50 -35.25 -26.23
N PHE A 3 14.95 -34.41 -27.16
CA PHE A 3 15.39 -33.03 -26.89
C PHE A 3 14.33 -32.22 -26.13
N LYS A 4 13.05 -32.39 -26.48
CA LYS A 4 11.91 -31.79 -25.78
C LYS A 4 11.80 -32.22 -24.31
N LEU A 5 12.14 -33.47 -23.99
CA LEU A 5 12.08 -34.00 -22.62
C LEU A 5 13.25 -33.48 -21.77
N LYS A 6 14.43 -33.28 -22.38
CA LYS A 6 15.56 -32.61 -21.73
C LYS A 6 15.25 -31.14 -21.42
N LEU A 7 14.58 -30.44 -22.33
CA LEU A 7 14.19 -29.05 -22.16
C LEU A 7 13.15 -28.90 -21.02
N LEU A 8 12.17 -29.81 -20.98
CA LEU A 8 11.14 -29.82 -19.94
C LEU A 8 11.73 -30.15 -18.56
N PHE A 9 12.67 -31.09 -18.50
CA PHE A 9 13.40 -31.40 -17.28
C PHE A 9 14.27 -30.23 -16.80
N PHE A 10 14.96 -29.54 -17.72
CA PHE A 10 15.75 -28.36 -17.41
C PHE A 10 14.90 -27.21 -16.87
N PHE A 11 13.71 -26.99 -17.44
CA PHE A 11 12.74 -26.01 -16.94
C PHE A 11 12.22 -26.38 -15.54
N PHE A 12 12.01 -27.67 -15.27
CA PHE A 12 11.56 -28.16 -13.96
C PHE A 12 12.65 -28.02 -12.87
N VAL A 13 13.92 -28.21 -13.23
CA VAL A 13 15.07 -28.00 -12.33
C VAL A 13 15.24 -26.51 -12.00
N LEU A 14 15.01 -25.60 -12.96
CA LEU A 14 15.02 -24.16 -12.73
C LEU A 14 13.92 -23.69 -11.76
N LEU A 15 12.74 -24.32 -11.81
CA LEU A 15 11.63 -24.05 -10.86
C LEU A 15 11.94 -24.52 -9.43
N SER A 16 12.85 -25.48 -9.26
CA SER A 16 13.17 -26.09 -7.96
C SER A 16 14.14 -25.24 -7.12
N PHE A 17 14.74 -24.20 -7.69
CA PHE A 17 15.60 -23.24 -6.98
C PHE A 17 14.80 -22.03 -6.46
N SER A 18 13.74 -22.28 -5.70
CA SER A 18 13.10 -21.25 -4.89
C SER A 18 13.70 -21.29 -3.49
N GLY A 19 14.86 -20.67 -3.31
CA GLY A 19 15.44 -20.49 -1.97
C GLY A 19 14.46 -19.73 -1.07
N ILE A 20 14.09 -20.31 0.07
CA ILE A 20 13.31 -19.62 1.09
C ILE A 20 14.26 -18.62 1.78
N SER A 21 14.44 -17.47 1.15
CA SER A 21 15.04 -16.31 1.80
C SER A 21 13.99 -15.73 2.74
N GLN A 22 14.34 -15.60 4.03
CA GLN A 22 13.54 -14.84 4.98
C GLN A 22 13.53 -13.39 4.48
N LYS A 23 12.42 -12.98 3.85
CA LYS A 23 12.31 -11.64 3.29
C LYS A 23 12.35 -10.65 4.44
N LYS A 24 13.30 -9.72 4.40
CA LYS A 24 13.29 -8.56 5.28
C LYS A 24 12.09 -7.69 4.85
N TYR A 25 11.00 -7.74 5.61
CA TYR A 25 9.77 -7.02 5.28
C TYR A 25 9.94 -5.53 5.61
N SER A 26 10.21 -4.73 4.59
CA SER A 26 10.10 -3.27 4.63
C SER A 26 8.74 -2.88 4.06
N ASN A 27 8.07 -1.90 4.68
CA ASN A 27 6.78 -1.35 4.24
C ASN A 27 5.62 -2.36 4.25
N GLU A 28 5.56 -3.24 5.27
CA GLU A 28 4.54 -4.29 5.41
C GLU A 28 3.10 -3.74 5.44
N PHE A 29 2.91 -2.49 5.86
CA PHE A 29 1.59 -1.84 5.83
C PHE A 29 0.97 -1.83 4.42
N LEU A 30 1.79 -1.85 3.36
CA LEU A 30 1.29 -1.98 2.00
C LEU A 30 0.61 -3.33 1.76
N GLN A 31 1.02 -4.41 2.44
CA GLN A 31 0.36 -5.71 2.29
C GLN A 31 -1.10 -5.69 2.76
N ILE A 32 -1.53 -4.69 3.54
CA ILE A 32 -2.93 -4.51 3.95
C ILE A 32 -3.83 -4.35 2.72
N GLY A 33 -3.41 -3.56 1.73
CA GLY A 33 -4.21 -3.25 0.54
C GLY A 33 -5.07 -2.00 0.69
N ALA A 34 -5.73 -1.57 -0.37
CA ALA A 34 -6.55 -0.35 -0.38
C ALA A 34 -7.95 -0.63 -0.94
N GLY A 35 -8.95 0.05 -0.39
CA GLY A 35 -10.31 0.14 -0.89
C GLY A 35 -11.28 -0.82 -0.21
N ALA A 36 -12.41 -0.32 0.27
CA ALA A 36 -13.35 -1.10 1.08
C ALA A 36 -13.97 -2.26 0.29
N ARG A 37 -14.29 -2.03 -0.99
CA ARG A 37 -14.75 -3.08 -1.91
C ARG A 37 -13.67 -4.13 -2.13
N SER A 38 -12.44 -3.69 -2.36
CA SER A 38 -11.31 -4.57 -2.68
C SER A 38 -10.95 -5.47 -1.49
N LEU A 39 -10.99 -4.93 -0.27
CA LEU A 39 -10.81 -5.71 0.95
C LEU A 39 -11.98 -6.67 1.20
N SER A 40 -13.23 -6.23 0.97
CA SER A 40 -14.43 -7.10 1.06
C SER A 40 -14.37 -8.29 0.10
N LEU A 41 -13.73 -8.11 -1.07
CA LEU A 41 -13.49 -9.17 -2.05
C LEU A 41 -12.22 -9.98 -1.77
N SER A 42 -11.72 -9.97 -0.53
CA SER A 42 -10.50 -10.68 -0.12
C SER A 42 -9.28 -10.36 -1.00
N LYS A 43 -9.17 -9.11 -1.46
CA LYS A 43 -8.09 -8.61 -2.35
C LYS A 43 -8.09 -9.21 -3.76
N ALA A 44 -9.11 -9.98 -4.14
CA ALA A 44 -9.21 -10.64 -5.44
C ALA A 44 -9.78 -9.70 -6.53
N VAL A 45 -9.10 -8.57 -6.78
CA VAL A 45 -9.64 -7.49 -7.63
C VAL A 45 -8.77 -7.06 -8.81
N VAL A 46 -7.64 -7.72 -9.06
CA VAL A 46 -6.66 -7.23 -10.06
C VAL A 46 -7.23 -7.04 -11.47
N ALA A 47 -8.27 -7.80 -11.83
CA ALA A 47 -8.97 -7.74 -13.11
C ALA A 47 -10.37 -7.09 -13.02
N SER A 48 -10.78 -6.61 -11.85
CA SER A 48 -12.13 -6.07 -11.59
C SER A 48 -12.12 -4.75 -10.80
N SER A 49 -10.94 -4.16 -10.59
CA SER A 49 -10.77 -2.82 -10.06
C SER A 49 -10.95 -1.81 -11.19
N ALA A 50 -12.18 -1.37 -11.47
CA ALA A 50 -12.48 -0.26 -12.36
C ALA A 50 -13.01 0.92 -11.53
N ASN A 51 -12.21 1.34 -10.56
CA ASN A 51 -12.57 2.37 -9.56
C ASN A 51 -11.30 3.11 -9.05
N SER A 52 -11.40 4.03 -8.09
CA SER A 52 -10.21 4.78 -7.65
C SER A 52 -9.14 3.89 -6.97
N SER A 53 -9.54 2.76 -6.37
CA SER A 53 -8.61 1.79 -5.77
C SER A 53 -7.69 1.09 -6.79
N SER A 54 -7.96 1.19 -8.09
CA SER A 54 -7.10 0.65 -9.16
C SER A 54 -5.69 1.24 -9.12
N ILE A 55 -5.52 2.44 -8.57
CA ILE A 55 -4.21 3.05 -8.28
C ILE A 55 -3.30 2.09 -7.50
N TYR A 56 -3.89 1.33 -6.57
CA TYR A 56 -3.20 0.37 -5.72
C TYR A 56 -3.05 -1.00 -6.37
N TRP A 57 -4.13 -1.53 -6.96
CA TRP A 57 -4.23 -2.92 -7.42
C TRP A 57 -3.76 -3.14 -8.85
N ASN A 58 -4.25 -2.31 -9.79
CA ASN A 58 -3.91 -2.40 -11.20
C ASN A 58 -4.17 -1.05 -11.90
N PRO A 59 -3.13 -0.21 -12.09
CA PRO A 59 -3.29 1.10 -12.70
C PRO A 59 -3.87 1.05 -14.12
N SER A 60 -3.68 -0.02 -14.90
CA SER A 60 -4.19 -0.06 -16.29
C SER A 60 -5.71 0.09 -16.34
N SER A 61 -6.43 -0.45 -15.36
CA SER A 61 -7.90 -0.39 -15.29
C SER A 61 -8.46 1.00 -14.98
N LEU A 62 -7.62 2.01 -14.75
CA LEU A 62 -8.08 3.40 -14.63
C LEU A 62 -8.72 3.92 -15.93
N VAL A 63 -8.38 3.35 -17.09
CA VAL A 63 -8.98 3.76 -18.38
C VAL A 63 -10.42 3.26 -18.56
N ASP A 64 -10.85 2.32 -17.72
CA ASP A 64 -12.19 1.74 -17.66
C ASP A 64 -13.14 2.53 -16.74
N LEU A 65 -12.65 3.57 -16.05
CA LEU A 65 -13.48 4.47 -15.26
C LEU A 65 -14.54 5.13 -16.15
N THR A 66 -15.80 5.08 -15.72
CA THR A 66 -16.88 5.80 -16.39
C THR A 66 -16.93 7.28 -16.00
N GLU A 67 -16.64 7.57 -14.73
CA GLU A 67 -16.68 8.92 -14.15
C GLU A 67 -15.46 9.16 -13.26
N SER A 68 -15.26 10.42 -12.86
CA SER A 68 -14.28 10.73 -11.81
C SER A 68 -14.74 10.18 -10.47
N GLU A 69 -13.85 9.52 -9.73
CA GLU A 69 -14.19 8.84 -8.49
C GLU A 69 -13.28 9.27 -7.35
N ILE A 70 -13.86 9.48 -6.17
CA ILE A 70 -13.16 9.66 -4.92
C ILE A 70 -13.59 8.56 -3.94
N GLU A 71 -12.63 7.94 -3.26
CA GLU A 71 -12.88 6.88 -2.27
C GLU A 71 -12.15 7.21 -0.97
N PHE A 72 -12.82 6.96 0.14
CA PHE A 72 -12.30 7.07 1.49
C PHE A 72 -12.46 5.73 2.19
N MET A 73 -11.45 5.32 2.96
CA MET A 73 -11.53 4.12 3.77
C MET A 73 -10.83 4.36 5.09
N HIS A 74 -11.43 3.85 6.16
CA HIS A 74 -10.84 3.79 7.49
C HIS A 74 -11.01 2.35 8.01
N ALA A 75 -9.94 1.78 8.55
CA ALA A 75 -9.95 0.47 9.17
C ALA A 75 -9.20 0.50 10.50
N SER A 76 -9.83 -0.04 11.52
CA SER A 76 -9.27 -0.16 12.86
C SER A 76 -8.62 -1.54 13.04
N TYR A 77 -7.36 -1.54 13.46
CA TYR A 77 -6.54 -2.73 13.73
C TYR A 77 -6.19 -2.83 15.21
N PHE A 78 -5.91 -4.06 15.66
CA PHE A 78 -5.48 -4.36 17.03
C PHE A 78 -6.41 -3.74 18.09
N ALA A 79 -7.72 -3.95 17.94
CA ALA A 79 -8.74 -3.42 18.83
C ALA A 79 -8.72 -1.89 19.00
N GLY A 80 -8.38 -1.14 17.94
CA GLY A 80 -8.38 0.33 17.97
C GLY A 80 -7.04 0.97 18.24
N ILE A 81 -5.98 0.17 18.44
CA ILE A 81 -4.64 0.71 18.69
C ILE A 81 -4.03 1.29 17.41
N ALA A 82 -4.19 0.62 16.27
CA ALA A 82 -3.65 1.09 15.00
C ALA A 82 -4.77 1.41 14.01
N ASN A 83 -4.59 2.46 13.23
CA ASN A 83 -5.54 2.92 12.24
C ASN A 83 -4.92 2.86 10.84
N PHE A 84 -5.70 2.38 9.87
CA PHE A 84 -5.36 2.36 8.46
C PHE A 84 -6.34 3.21 7.67
N ASP A 85 -5.84 4.32 7.14
CA ASP A 85 -6.62 5.32 6.44
C ASP A 85 -6.21 5.39 4.97
N GLN A 86 -7.20 5.60 4.11
CA GLN A 86 -7.01 5.84 2.69
C GLN A 86 -7.88 7.01 2.25
N ILE A 87 -7.29 7.83 1.38
CA ILE A 87 -8.03 8.67 0.45
C ILE A 87 -7.48 8.45 -0.95
N SER A 88 -8.36 8.29 -1.94
CA SER A 88 -7.96 8.16 -3.34
C SER A 88 -8.89 8.94 -4.26
N TYR A 89 -8.32 9.48 -5.32
CA TYR A 89 -9.06 10.14 -6.40
C TYR A 89 -8.52 9.68 -7.74
N ALA A 90 -9.40 9.36 -8.68
CA ALA A 90 -9.03 8.97 -10.03
C ALA A 90 -10.00 9.54 -11.06
N LYS A 91 -9.50 9.79 -12.26
CA LYS A 91 -10.32 10.22 -13.39
C LYS A 91 -9.69 9.87 -14.73
N LYS A 92 -10.53 9.78 -15.75
CA LYS A 92 -10.09 9.87 -17.15
C LYS A 92 -9.72 11.31 -17.48
N VAL A 93 -8.56 11.49 -18.11
CA VAL A 93 -8.12 12.78 -18.66
C VAL A 93 -8.74 12.98 -20.04
N ASN A 94 -8.83 11.90 -20.82
CA ASN A 94 -9.48 11.85 -22.12
C ASN A 94 -9.95 10.39 -22.38
N GLU A 95 -10.33 10.06 -23.62
CA GLU A 95 -10.84 8.72 -23.96
C GLU A 95 -9.79 7.62 -23.75
N THR A 96 -8.51 7.95 -23.89
CA THR A 96 -7.36 7.03 -23.87
C THR A 96 -6.53 7.08 -22.60
N ASP A 97 -6.51 8.20 -21.88
CA ASP A 97 -5.61 8.46 -20.76
C ASP A 97 -6.38 8.63 -19.46
N ALA A 98 -5.85 8.07 -18.37
CA ALA A 98 -6.38 8.24 -17.03
C ALA A 98 -5.28 8.46 -16.00
N VAL A 99 -5.61 9.18 -14.93
CA VAL A 99 -4.70 9.49 -13.82
C VAL A 99 -5.37 9.23 -12.49
N GLY A 100 -4.56 8.95 -11.48
CA GLY A 100 -5.05 8.80 -10.11
C GLY A 100 -3.99 9.15 -9.07
N VAL A 101 -4.47 9.60 -7.92
CA VAL A 101 -3.66 9.87 -6.73
C VAL A 101 -4.26 9.17 -5.52
N MET A 102 -3.40 8.66 -4.64
CA MET A 102 -3.84 8.01 -3.40
C MET A 102 -2.86 8.32 -2.28
N LEU A 103 -3.41 8.55 -1.09
CA LEU A 103 -2.67 8.62 0.16
C LEU A 103 -3.15 7.48 1.05
N LEU A 104 -2.17 6.72 1.55
CA LEU A 104 -2.36 5.71 2.59
C LEU A 104 -1.63 6.14 3.84
N ARG A 105 -2.24 5.87 5.00
CA ARG A 105 -1.63 6.07 6.31
C ARG A 105 -1.89 4.84 7.17
N PHE A 106 -0.85 4.27 7.76
CA PHE A 106 -0.96 3.25 8.79
C PHE A 106 -0.22 3.71 10.03
N GLY A 107 -0.88 3.84 11.17
CA GLY A 107 -0.19 4.31 12.36
C GLY A 107 -0.90 4.07 13.66
N VAL A 108 -0.15 4.23 14.74
CA VAL A 108 -0.62 4.30 16.12
C VAL A 108 -0.44 5.75 16.56
N ASP A 109 -1.54 6.35 16.98
CA ASP A 109 -1.60 7.73 17.43
C ASP A 109 -1.56 7.84 18.96
N ASP A 110 -1.14 9.00 19.44
CA ASP A 110 -1.19 9.37 20.86
C ASP A 110 -0.53 8.35 21.81
N ILE A 111 0.63 7.82 21.43
CA ILE A 111 1.43 6.95 22.29
C ILE A 111 2.01 7.80 23.41
N MET A 112 1.73 7.41 24.66
CA MET A 112 2.32 8.04 25.84
C MET A 112 3.82 7.73 25.94
N ASN A 113 4.64 8.78 25.88
CA ASN A 113 6.06 8.73 26.20
C ASN A 113 6.25 8.92 27.71
N THR A 114 6.58 7.84 28.41
CA THR A 114 6.82 7.84 29.86
C THR A 114 8.31 7.82 30.23
N ALA A 115 9.21 8.04 29.26
CA ALA A 115 10.66 7.98 29.49
C ALA A 115 11.15 8.96 30.57
N ASN A 116 10.46 10.10 30.75
CA ASN A 116 10.79 11.14 31.72
C ASN A 116 9.79 11.22 32.88
N LEU A 117 9.01 10.16 33.13
CA LEU A 117 7.94 10.15 34.15
C LEU A 117 8.48 10.27 35.58
N ILE A 118 9.67 9.72 35.84
CA ILE A 118 10.32 9.74 37.15
C ILE A 118 11.48 10.73 37.07
N ASP A 119 11.50 11.70 37.98
CA ASP A 119 12.59 12.66 38.09
C ASP A 119 13.85 12.05 38.75
N ASN A 120 14.94 12.82 38.77
CA ASN A 120 16.19 12.36 39.38
C ASN A 120 16.08 12.18 40.90
N GLU A 121 15.07 12.79 41.53
CA GLU A 121 14.74 12.64 42.95
C GLU A 121 13.81 11.45 43.25
N GLY A 122 13.33 10.73 42.22
CA GLY A 122 12.45 9.56 42.34
C GLY A 122 10.95 9.88 42.44
N ASN A 123 10.53 11.14 42.23
CA ASN A 123 9.13 11.53 42.23
C ASN A 123 8.48 11.26 40.86
N VAL A 124 7.20 10.91 40.89
CA VAL A 124 6.38 10.72 39.69
C VAL A 124 5.73 12.04 39.30
N ASP A 125 6.03 12.54 38.10
CA ASP A 125 5.45 13.77 37.56
C ASP A 125 4.72 13.48 36.24
N TYR A 126 3.40 13.33 36.32
CA TYR A 126 2.54 13.04 35.17
C TYR A 126 2.49 14.19 34.15
N ASN A 127 2.93 15.42 34.51
CA ASN A 127 2.99 16.53 33.55
C ASN A 127 4.14 16.38 32.54
N ARG A 128 5.04 15.41 32.74
CA ARG A 128 6.17 15.10 31.85
C ARG A 128 5.86 14.03 30.81
N ILE A 129 4.61 13.54 30.77
CA ILE A 129 4.17 12.60 29.74
C ILE A 129 3.92 13.39 28.45
N GLU A 130 4.71 13.09 27.43
CA GLU A 130 4.52 13.62 26.07
C GLU A 130 3.78 12.60 25.20
N LEU A 131 3.10 13.05 24.16
CA LEU A 131 2.46 12.16 23.18
C LEU A 131 3.29 12.14 21.90
N PHE A 132 3.44 10.95 21.32
CA PHE A 132 4.02 10.79 19.99
C PHE A 132 3.21 9.79 19.16
N SER A 133 3.26 9.94 17.84
CA SER A 133 2.67 8.98 16.91
C SER A 133 3.76 8.21 16.17
N ALA A 134 3.47 6.96 15.83
CA ALA A 134 4.26 6.18 14.90
C ALA A 134 3.40 5.85 13.67
N ALA A 135 3.76 6.39 12.51
CA ALA A 135 2.96 6.28 11.30
C ALA A 135 3.81 6.08 10.03
N ASP A 136 3.29 5.23 9.16
CA ASP A 136 3.73 4.96 7.81
C ASP A 136 2.78 5.63 6.82
N TYR A 137 3.35 6.37 5.87
CA TYR A 137 2.62 7.02 4.79
C TYR A 137 3.06 6.47 3.44
N ALA A 138 2.11 6.32 2.52
CA ALA A 138 2.41 6.12 1.12
C ALA A 138 1.58 7.08 0.26
N PHE A 139 2.28 7.88 -0.54
CA PHE A 139 1.69 8.70 -1.60
C PHE A 139 1.89 7.99 -2.93
N LEU A 140 0.81 7.73 -3.64
CA LEU A 140 0.81 7.03 -4.92
C LEU A 140 0.29 7.96 -6.01
N PHE A 141 1.00 7.97 -7.14
CA PHE A 141 0.57 8.58 -8.38
C PHE A 141 0.51 7.49 -9.44
N SER A 142 -0.61 7.43 -10.16
CA SER A 142 -0.81 6.44 -11.22
C SER A 142 -1.22 7.12 -12.52
N TYR A 143 -0.75 6.56 -13.62
CA TYR A 143 -1.14 6.93 -14.97
C TYR A 143 -1.44 5.66 -15.76
N ALA A 144 -2.44 5.74 -16.61
CA ALA A 144 -2.87 4.65 -17.46
C ALA A 144 -3.17 5.13 -18.87
N LYS A 145 -2.89 4.26 -19.83
CA LYS A 145 -3.09 4.50 -21.24
C LYS A 145 -3.75 3.29 -21.89
N LYS A 146 -4.86 3.57 -22.56
CA LYS A 146 -5.65 2.63 -23.33
C LYS A 146 -5.02 2.40 -24.69
N ASP A 147 -5.13 1.18 -25.19
CA ASP A 147 -4.78 0.81 -26.56
C ASP A 147 -3.35 1.21 -26.97
N LEU A 148 -2.36 0.98 -26.09
CA LEU A 148 -0.96 1.25 -26.42
C LEU A 148 -0.52 0.40 -27.63
N TYR A 149 -0.99 -0.84 -27.71
CA TYR A 149 -0.78 -1.69 -28.88
C TYR A 149 -1.88 -2.76 -29.01
N LYS A 150 -2.68 -2.69 -30.08
CA LYS A 150 -3.66 -3.73 -30.49
C LYS A 150 -4.57 -4.23 -29.35
N GLY A 151 -5.23 -3.34 -28.60
CA GLY A 151 -6.11 -3.74 -27.50
C GLY A 151 -5.42 -3.95 -26.16
N PHE A 152 -4.12 -3.61 -26.05
CA PHE A 152 -3.36 -3.76 -24.81
C PHE A 152 -3.28 -2.44 -24.04
N ASP A 153 -3.95 -2.41 -22.90
CA ASP A 153 -3.94 -1.29 -21.96
C ASP A 153 -2.78 -1.41 -20.99
N VAL A 154 -2.13 -0.29 -20.70
CA VAL A 154 -0.99 -0.24 -19.78
C VAL A 154 -1.22 0.79 -18.69
N GLY A 155 -0.62 0.56 -17.54
CA GLY A 155 -0.59 1.56 -16.48
C GLY A 155 0.66 1.40 -15.62
N GLY A 156 1.06 2.50 -14.99
CA GLY A 156 2.19 2.54 -14.08
C GLY A 156 1.83 3.31 -12.81
N ASN A 157 2.51 2.97 -11.71
CA ASN A 157 2.44 3.75 -10.48
C ASN A 157 3.83 4.17 -9.99
N MET A 158 3.84 5.30 -9.30
CA MET A 158 4.97 5.78 -8.51
C MET A 158 4.51 5.85 -7.06
N LYS A 159 5.26 5.23 -6.15
CA LYS A 159 4.97 5.24 -4.70
C LYS A 159 6.10 5.96 -3.97
N ILE A 160 5.75 6.97 -3.19
CA ILE A 160 6.65 7.66 -2.26
C ILE A 160 6.24 7.23 -0.86
N ILE A 161 7.18 6.68 -0.10
CA ILE A 161 6.94 6.13 1.23
C ILE A 161 7.70 7.00 2.23
N TYR A 162 7.03 7.37 3.32
CA TYR A 162 7.59 8.17 4.41
C TYR A 162 7.20 7.54 5.74
N ARG A 163 8.14 7.45 6.68
CA ARG A 163 7.93 6.87 7.99
C ARG A 163 8.33 7.85 9.08
N GLN A 164 7.44 8.02 10.05
CA GLN A 164 7.67 8.83 11.24
C GLN A 164 7.47 7.97 12.49
N ILE A 165 8.42 8.02 13.43
CA ILE A 165 8.34 7.36 14.73
C ILE A 165 8.70 8.40 15.81
N GLY A 166 7.71 9.22 16.17
CA GLY A 166 7.89 10.38 17.06
C GLY A 166 8.95 11.37 16.57
N ASP A 167 9.40 12.23 17.48
CA ASP A 167 10.52 13.17 17.22
C ASP A 167 11.90 12.46 17.22
N PHE A 168 11.90 11.16 17.52
CA PHE A 168 13.11 10.38 17.73
C PHE A 168 13.67 9.77 16.44
N ALA A 169 12.83 9.56 15.41
CA ALA A 169 13.27 9.02 14.13
C ALA A 169 12.35 9.42 12.96
N THR A 170 12.95 9.92 11.89
CA THR A 170 12.32 10.17 10.58
C THR A 170 13.09 9.40 9.50
N SER A 171 12.38 8.77 8.56
CA SER A 171 12.98 8.01 7.44
C SER A 171 12.12 8.00 6.18
#